data_AF-A0A948WXE8-F1
#
_entry.id   AF-A0A948WXE8-F1
#
_cell.length_a   1.000
_cell.length_b   1.000
_cell.length_c   1.000
_cell.angle_alpha   90.00
_cell.angle_beta   90.00
_cell.angle_gamma   90.00
#
_symmetry.space_group_name_H-M   'P 1'
#
loop_
_entity.id
_entity.type
_entity.pdbx_description
1 polymer ?
#
loop_
_entity_poly.entity_id
_entity_poly.type
_entity_poly.pdbx_seq_one_letter_code
_entity_poly.pdbx_strand_id
1 'polypeptide(L)'
;MEGVYVDANHCHGCNKVGNMMMQKLKDEFAVGVIDNDKKQHSYNCQFSLLGRTEHLELLKHNSKHHYLIRVSPAMDGFILDVAERQKIDMSDYELPDKLKDFTEITKDAKAKDSKKLRKLFKDMVDDEEMMILKNVLGYIYKNKYKCDEKILSGFFNM
;
A
#
# COMPACT_ATOMS: atom_id res chain seq x y z
N MET A 1 10.94 -3.55 -15.46
CA MET A 1 10.66 -3.87 -14.04
C MET A 1 10.90 -5.34 -13.82
N GLU A 2 12.13 -5.71 -13.46
CA GLU A 2 12.44 -7.03 -12.89
C GLU A 2 12.67 -6.83 -11.40
N GLY A 3 12.10 -7.70 -10.55
CA GLY A 3 12.63 -7.90 -9.20
C GLY A 3 11.88 -7.32 -7.99
N VAL A 4 10.62 -6.90 -8.08
CA VAL A 4 9.80 -6.67 -6.87
C VAL A 4 8.48 -7.45 -6.98
N TYR A 5 8.59 -8.77 -7.06
CA TYR A 5 7.47 -9.69 -6.83
C TYR A 5 7.82 -10.54 -5.62
N VAL A 6 7.42 -10.06 -4.44
CA VAL A 6 7.38 -10.89 -3.22
C VAL A 6 5.93 -11.27 -3.06
N ASP A 7 5.62 -12.56 -2.92
CA ASP A 7 4.26 -13.00 -2.66
C ASP A 7 3.75 -12.32 -1.38
N ALA A 8 2.68 -11.53 -1.50
CA ALA A 8 2.12 -10.80 -0.38
C ALA A 8 1.16 -11.72 0.37
N ASN A 9 1.36 -11.87 1.68
CA ASN A 9 0.46 -12.65 2.51
C ASN A 9 -0.87 -11.90 2.71
N HIS A 10 -1.83 -12.18 1.83
CA HIS A 10 -3.15 -11.55 1.87
C HIS A 10 -3.94 -12.01 3.11
N CYS A 11 -4.17 -11.07 4.05
CA CYS A 11 -4.96 -11.30 5.24
C CYS A 11 -6.38 -10.75 5.06
N HIS A 12 -7.40 -11.51 5.47
CA HIS A 12 -8.79 -11.08 5.41
C HIS A 12 -9.09 -10.03 6.50
N GLY A 13 -8.75 -8.76 6.23
CA GLY A 13 -9.06 -7.57 7.03
C GLY A 13 -7.91 -7.01 7.86
N CYS A 14 -7.99 -5.70 8.16
CA CYS A 14 -6.94 -4.91 8.82
C CYS A 14 -6.53 -5.49 10.19
N ASN A 15 -7.49 -5.98 10.99
CA ASN A 15 -7.19 -6.61 12.28
C ASN A 15 -6.34 -7.88 12.14
N LYS A 16 -6.52 -8.66 11.06
CA LYS A 16 -5.71 -9.86 10.82
C LYS A 16 -4.29 -9.48 10.41
N VAL A 17 -4.11 -8.40 9.65
CA VAL A 17 -2.78 -7.85 9.34
C VAL A 17 -2.06 -7.45 10.64
N GLY A 18 -2.74 -6.67 11.50
CA GLY A 18 -2.19 -6.29 12.80
C GLY A 18 -1.79 -7.48 13.67
N ASN A 19 -2.65 -8.50 13.78
CA ASN A 19 -2.34 -9.72 14.53
C ASN A 19 -1.21 -10.55 13.92
N MET A 20 -1.15 -10.67 12.59
CA MET A 20 -0.05 -11.35 11.89
C MET A 20 1.29 -10.71 12.23
N MET A 21 1.36 -9.37 12.11
CA MET A 21 2.57 -8.62 12.43
C MET A 21 2.92 -8.75 13.91
N MET A 22 1.95 -8.56 14.81
CA MET A 22 2.18 -8.55 16.25
C MET A 22 2.57 -9.91 16.82
N GLN A 23 1.97 -11.00 16.32
CA GLN A 23 2.10 -12.33 16.93
C GLN A 23 3.08 -13.23 16.17
N LYS A 24 2.92 -13.34 14.84
CA LYS A 24 3.69 -14.29 14.03
C LYS A 24 5.01 -13.71 13.56
N LEU A 25 5.03 -12.44 13.18
CA LEU A 25 6.24 -11.75 12.71
C LEU A 25 6.89 -10.91 13.81
N LYS A 26 6.62 -11.21 15.08
CA LYS A 26 6.90 -10.30 16.21
C LYS A 26 8.37 -9.86 16.33
N ASP A 27 9.31 -10.70 15.88
CA ASP A 27 10.76 -10.51 15.90
C ASP A 27 11.34 -10.42 14.47
N GLU A 28 10.47 -10.43 13.47
CA GLU A 28 10.84 -10.38 12.06
C GLU A 28 10.64 -8.97 11.48
N PHE A 29 11.22 -8.73 10.32
CA PHE A 29 10.91 -7.54 9.55
C PHE A 29 9.55 -7.72 8.88
N ALA A 30 8.66 -6.71 8.97
CA ALA A 30 7.33 -6.78 8.38
C ALA A 30 6.85 -5.44 7.83
N VAL A 31 6.10 -5.47 6.72
CA VAL A 31 5.38 -4.33 6.17
C VAL A 31 3.92 -4.71 6.04
N GLY A 32 3.04 -3.98 6.70
CA GLY A 32 1.59 -4.08 6.52
C GLY A 32 1.11 -3.01 5.55
N VAL A 33 0.16 -3.36 4.68
CA VAL A 33 -0.61 -2.40 3.89
C VAL A 33 -2.07 -2.59 4.27
N ILE A 34 -2.75 -1.54 4.72
CA ILE A 34 -4.14 -1.61 5.20
C ILE A 34 -4.96 -0.40 4.71
N ASP A 35 -6.27 -0.62 4.56
CA ASP A 35 -7.21 0.47 4.33
C ASP A 35 -7.42 1.28 5.62
N ASN A 36 -7.68 2.59 5.46
CA ASN A 36 -8.03 3.51 6.53
C ASN A 36 -9.55 3.77 6.62
N ASP A 37 -10.37 2.79 6.25
CA ASP A 37 -11.82 2.90 6.15
C ASP A 37 -12.58 2.43 7.41
N LYS A 38 -11.88 1.80 8.37
CA LYS A 38 -12.49 1.08 9.51
C LYS A 38 -11.74 1.31 10.83
N LYS A 39 -12.39 0.93 11.93
CA LYS A 39 -11.82 0.98 13.29
C LYS A 39 -10.45 0.29 13.32
N GLN A 40 -9.42 1.08 13.61
CA GLN A 40 -8.03 0.65 13.57
C GLN A 40 -7.72 -0.33 14.71
N HIS A 41 -6.87 -1.33 14.44
CA HIS A 41 -6.40 -2.28 15.43
C HIS A 41 -5.57 -1.55 16.51
N SER A 42 -5.65 -1.95 17.77
CA SER A 42 -4.90 -1.31 18.88
C SER A 42 -3.38 -1.30 18.67
N TYR A 43 -2.89 -2.28 17.89
CA TYR A 43 -1.49 -2.35 17.48
C TYR A 43 -1.01 -1.10 16.73
N ASN A 44 -1.90 -0.41 16.02
CA ASN A 44 -1.57 0.78 15.25
C ASN A 44 -1.17 1.97 16.16
N CYS A 45 -1.59 1.96 17.43
CA CYS A 45 -1.17 2.96 18.42
C CYS A 45 0.32 2.85 18.78
N GLN A 46 1.01 1.76 18.39
CA GLN A 46 2.44 1.56 18.62
C GLN A 46 3.30 2.05 17.45
N PHE A 47 2.69 2.73 16.48
CA PHE A 47 3.37 3.27 15.32
C PHE A 47 3.36 4.80 15.37
N SER A 48 4.48 5.37 14.94
CA SER A 48 4.65 6.81 14.74
C SER A 48 4.63 7.13 13.26
N LEU A 49 3.97 8.23 12.89
CA LEU A 49 3.89 8.70 11.51
C LEU A 49 5.28 9.16 11.03
N LEU A 50 5.72 8.64 9.89
CA LEU A 50 6.93 9.08 9.20
C LEU A 50 6.64 10.09 8.09
N GLY A 51 5.50 9.96 7.42
CA GLY A 51 5.11 10.84 6.32
C GLY A 51 3.68 10.53 5.85
N ARG A 52 3.05 11.52 5.22
CA ARG A 52 1.70 11.38 4.67
C ARG A 52 1.51 12.24 3.43
N THR A 53 0.60 11.80 2.58
CA THR A 53 -0.01 12.55 1.48
C THR A 53 -1.53 12.61 1.70
N GLU A 54 -2.30 12.88 0.67
CA GLU A 54 -3.77 12.83 0.73
C GLU A 54 -4.27 11.40 1.00
N HIS A 55 -3.73 10.42 0.27
CA HIS A 55 -4.20 9.03 0.34
C HIS A 55 -3.25 8.11 1.11
N LEU A 56 -1.97 8.43 1.23
CA LEU A 56 -0.97 7.51 1.79
C LEU A 56 -0.43 8.00 3.12
N GLU A 57 -0.26 7.10 4.08
CA GLU A 57 0.50 7.34 5.30
C GLU A 57 1.51 6.22 5.51
N LEU A 58 2.77 6.59 5.77
CA LEU A 58 3.79 5.65 6.22
C LEU A 58 4.00 5.81 7.72
N LEU A 59 3.88 4.71 8.45
CA LEU A 59 4.13 4.66 9.88
C LEU A 59 5.19 3.61 10.22
N LYS A 60 5.92 3.88 11.30
CA LYS A 60 6.98 3.02 11.84
C LYS A 60 6.68 2.62 13.27
N HIS A 61 6.76 1.34 13.56
CA HIS A 61 6.61 0.83 14.92
C HIS A 61 7.74 1.35 15.83
N ASN A 62 7.37 1.79 17.03
CA ASN A 62 8.26 2.50 17.95
C ASN A 62 9.48 1.66 18.39
N SER A 63 9.34 0.34 18.47
CA SER A 63 10.39 -0.57 18.95
C SER A 63 10.75 -1.74 18.02
N LYS A 64 10.06 -1.90 16.88
CA LYS A 64 10.22 -3.07 15.99
C LYS A 64 10.56 -2.64 14.58
N HIS A 65 11.13 -3.56 13.80
CA HIS A 65 11.36 -3.37 12.36
C HIS A 65 10.08 -3.59 11.54
N HIS A 66 8.97 -3.01 12.02
CA HIS A 66 7.65 -3.10 11.41
C HIS A 66 7.26 -1.75 10.83
N TYR A 67 6.73 -1.77 9.62
CA TYR A 67 6.21 -0.61 8.91
C TYR A 67 4.74 -0.84 8.55
N LEU A 68 3.97 0.23 8.55
CA LEU A 68 2.56 0.20 8.16
C LEU A 68 2.33 1.27 7.10
N ILE A 69 1.76 0.89 5.97
CA ILE A 69 1.25 1.80 4.95
C ILE A 69 -0.26 1.80 5.10
N ARG A 70 -0.84 2.96 5.39
CA ARG A 70 -2.30 3.14 5.41
C ARG A 70 -2.72 3.86 4.14
N VAL A 71 -3.78 3.35 3.51
CA VAL A 71 -4.38 3.95 2.32
C VAL A 71 -5.77 4.45 2.67
N SER A 72 -6.01 5.74 2.48
CA SER A 72 -7.27 6.41 2.81
C SER A 72 -7.98 6.87 1.53
N PRO A 73 -9.31 6.74 1.44
CA PRO A 73 -10.17 5.99 2.35
C PRO A 73 -9.90 4.47 2.25
N ALA A 74 -9.69 3.96 1.05
CA ALA A 74 -9.31 2.56 0.78
C ALA A 74 -8.49 2.48 -0.51
N MET A 75 -7.79 1.36 -0.70
CA MET A 75 -6.94 1.12 -1.89
C MET A 75 -7.70 1.31 -3.21
N ASP A 76 -8.94 0.81 -3.31
CA ASP A 76 -9.73 0.89 -4.55
C ASP A 76 -10.04 2.34 -4.93
N GLY A 77 -10.40 3.17 -3.93
CA GLY A 77 -10.67 4.59 -4.13
C GLY A 77 -9.41 5.32 -4.57
N PHE A 78 -8.30 5.09 -3.88
CA PHE A 78 -7.00 5.66 -4.26
C PHE A 78 -6.64 5.35 -5.72
N ILE A 79 -6.83 4.12 -6.18
CA ILE A 79 -6.53 3.75 -7.57
C ILE A 79 -7.41 4.50 -8.57
N LEU A 80 -8.71 4.67 -8.28
CA LEU A 80 -9.62 5.41 -9.14
C LEU A 80 -9.30 6.92 -9.14
N ASP A 81 -8.94 7.48 -8.00
CA ASP A 81 -8.54 8.89 -7.88
C ASP A 81 -7.25 9.15 -8.69
N VAL A 82 -6.28 8.23 -8.64
CA VAL A 82 -5.08 8.29 -9.49
C VAL A 82 -5.45 8.23 -10.97
N ALA A 83 -6.35 7.33 -11.37
CA ALA A 83 -6.80 7.23 -12.76
C ALA A 83 -7.44 8.53 -13.24
N GLU A 84 -8.29 9.14 -12.42
CA GLU A 84 -8.93 10.42 -12.71
C GLU A 84 -7.91 11.55 -12.84
N ARG A 85 -6.98 11.69 -11.89
CA ARG A 85 -5.91 12.71 -11.93
C ARG A 85 -5.05 12.63 -13.19
N GLN A 86 -4.74 11.41 -13.63
CA GLN A 86 -3.95 11.17 -14.83
C GLN A 86 -4.77 11.13 -16.13
N LYS A 87 -6.10 11.28 -16.05
CA LYS A 87 -7.01 11.15 -17.21
C LYS A 87 -6.88 9.80 -17.92
N ILE A 88 -6.66 8.74 -17.14
CA ILE A 88 -6.65 7.36 -17.62
C ILE A 88 -8.09 6.89 -17.79
N ASP A 89 -8.42 6.40 -18.97
CA ASP A 89 -9.70 5.72 -19.21
C ASP A 89 -9.61 4.26 -18.71
N MET A 90 -10.38 3.93 -17.67
CA MET A 90 -10.42 2.58 -17.09
C MET A 90 -10.87 1.52 -18.10
N SER A 91 -11.66 1.92 -19.12
CA SER A 91 -12.15 1.02 -20.15
C SER A 91 -11.05 0.52 -21.09
N ASP A 92 -9.93 1.26 -21.25
CA ASP A 92 -8.73 0.82 -21.99
C ASP A 92 -8.04 -0.41 -21.36
N TYR A 93 -8.42 -0.73 -20.12
CA TYR A 93 -7.94 -1.86 -19.34
C TYR A 93 -9.04 -2.90 -19.10
N GLU A 94 -10.23 -2.69 -19.68
CA GLU A 94 -11.44 -3.48 -19.41
C GLU A 94 -11.77 -3.53 -17.91
N LEU A 95 -11.64 -2.38 -17.23
CA LEU A 95 -11.95 -2.18 -15.82
C LEU A 95 -13.06 -1.12 -15.68
N PRO A 96 -13.92 -1.23 -14.67
CA PRO A 96 -14.94 -0.23 -14.38
C PRO A 96 -14.32 1.00 -13.70
N ASP A 97 -14.92 2.16 -13.95
CA ASP A 97 -14.63 3.45 -13.32
C ASP A 97 -15.45 3.68 -12.03
N LYS A 98 -16.53 2.91 -11.83
CA LYS A 98 -17.36 2.97 -10.63
C LYS A 98 -16.73 2.20 -9.49
N LEU A 99 -16.55 2.87 -8.35
CA LEU A 99 -15.98 2.30 -7.12
C LEU A 99 -16.59 0.95 -6.74
N LYS A 100 -17.92 0.82 -6.76
CA LYS A 100 -18.59 -0.43 -6.38
C LYS A 100 -18.14 -1.60 -7.26
N ASP A 101 -18.18 -1.41 -8.58
CA ASP A 101 -17.87 -2.46 -9.56
C ASP A 101 -16.37 -2.76 -9.56
N PHE A 102 -15.54 -1.74 -9.34
CA PHE A 102 -14.09 -1.90 -9.22
C PHE A 102 -13.72 -2.71 -7.97
N THR A 103 -14.34 -2.41 -6.83
CA THR A 103 -14.16 -3.15 -5.57
C THR A 103 -14.56 -4.62 -5.68
N GLU A 104 -15.55 -4.97 -6.52
CA GLU A 104 -15.90 -6.38 -6.77
C GLU A 104 -14.75 -7.14 -7.46
N ILE A 105 -14.02 -6.48 -8.36
CA ILE A 105 -12.86 -7.05 -9.04
C ILE A 105 -11.66 -7.19 -8.08
N THR A 106 -11.37 -6.15 -7.29
CA THR A 106 -10.15 -6.13 -6.44
C THR A 106 -10.26 -7.01 -5.21
N LYS A 107 -11.48 -7.35 -4.76
CA LYS A 107 -11.72 -8.34 -3.69
C LYS A 107 -11.52 -9.78 -4.13
N ASP A 108 -11.54 -10.09 -5.43
CA ASP A 108 -11.27 -11.44 -5.91
C ASP A 108 -9.81 -11.82 -5.60
N ALA A 109 -9.59 -12.97 -4.98
CA ALA A 109 -8.25 -13.48 -4.69
C ALA A 109 -7.36 -13.61 -5.95
N LYS A 110 -7.95 -13.72 -7.14
CA LYS A 110 -7.28 -13.74 -8.44
C LYS A 110 -6.85 -12.36 -8.94
N ALA A 111 -7.27 -11.27 -8.29
CA ALA A 111 -6.88 -9.91 -8.65
C ALA A 111 -5.35 -9.75 -8.69
N LYS A 112 -4.61 -10.45 -7.81
CA LYS A 112 -3.14 -10.46 -7.78
C LYS A 112 -2.47 -10.95 -9.08
N ASP A 113 -3.21 -11.74 -9.87
CA ASP A 113 -2.77 -12.32 -11.14
C ASP A 113 -3.38 -11.62 -12.36
N SER A 114 -4.19 -10.58 -12.13
CA SER A 114 -4.84 -9.80 -13.19
C SER A 114 -3.82 -9.04 -14.02
N LYS A 115 -3.68 -9.41 -15.30
CA LYS A 115 -2.87 -8.67 -16.27
C LYS A 115 -3.37 -7.24 -16.49
N LYS A 116 -4.69 -7.03 -16.36
CA LYS A 116 -5.37 -5.73 -16.51
C LYS A 116 -4.92 -4.76 -15.43
N LEU A 117 -5.00 -5.19 -14.15
CA LEU A 117 -4.55 -4.38 -13.01
C LEU A 117 -3.04 -4.11 -13.08
N ARG A 118 -2.23 -5.11 -13.46
CA ARG A 118 -0.78 -4.92 -13.64
C ARG A 118 -0.45 -3.92 -14.75
N LYS A 119 -1.24 -3.87 -15.82
CA LYS A 119 -1.07 -2.88 -16.90
C LYS A 119 -1.45 -1.49 -16.39
N LEU A 120 -2.61 -1.36 -15.74
CA LEU A 120 -3.06 -0.11 -15.12
C LEU A 120 -2.00 0.49 -14.20
N PHE A 121 -1.47 -0.28 -13.25
CA PHE A 121 -0.45 0.22 -12.32
C PHE A 121 0.87 0.61 -12.97
N LYS A 122 1.21 0.02 -14.14
CA LYS A 122 2.41 0.41 -14.89
C LYS A 122 2.24 1.74 -15.59
N ASP A 123 1.02 2.03 -16.02
CA ASP A 123 0.71 3.26 -16.75
C ASP A 123 0.44 4.42 -15.77
N MET A 124 0.16 4.12 -14.49
CA MET A 124 0.02 5.09 -13.38
C MET A 124 1.34 5.61 -12.78
N VAL A 125 2.51 5.23 -13.32
CA VAL A 125 3.81 5.50 -12.66
C VAL A 125 4.22 6.96 -12.59
N ASP A 126 3.57 7.83 -13.38
CA ASP A 126 3.83 9.28 -13.39
C ASP A 126 3.06 10.03 -12.29
N ASP A 127 2.24 9.34 -11.49
CA ASP A 127 1.44 9.94 -10.40
C ASP A 127 2.33 10.08 -9.17
N GLU A 128 2.24 11.23 -8.51
CA GLU A 128 3.09 11.57 -7.38
C GLU A 128 2.96 10.56 -6.23
N GLU A 129 1.74 10.21 -5.83
CA GLU A 129 1.52 9.28 -4.73
C GLU A 129 1.87 7.84 -5.13
N MET A 130 1.66 7.45 -6.39
CA MET A 130 2.16 6.18 -6.91
C MET A 130 3.68 6.10 -6.90
N MET A 131 4.38 7.19 -7.27
CA MET A 131 5.83 7.27 -7.17
C MET A 131 6.30 7.16 -5.72
N ILE A 132 5.64 7.86 -4.79
CA ILE A 132 5.93 7.77 -3.36
C ILE A 132 5.77 6.33 -2.87
N LEU A 133 4.62 5.69 -3.14
CA LEU A 133 4.35 4.31 -2.73
C LEU A 133 5.42 3.35 -3.27
N LYS A 134 5.77 3.48 -4.56
CA LYS A 134 6.81 2.69 -5.22
C LYS A 134 8.18 2.91 -4.59
N ASN A 135 8.56 4.16 -4.31
CA ASN A 135 9.86 4.50 -3.73
C ASN A 135 9.98 4.01 -2.30
N VAL A 136 8.93 4.18 -1.49
CA VAL A 136 8.84 3.65 -0.12
C VAL A 136 8.98 2.12 -0.14
N LEU A 137 8.14 1.41 -0.89
CA LEU A 137 8.19 -0.05 -0.97
C LEU A 137 9.53 -0.56 -1.49
N GLY A 138 10.06 0.08 -2.54
CA GLY A 138 11.35 -0.28 -3.12
C GLY A 138 12.53 -0.07 -2.17
N TYR A 139 12.54 1.04 -1.43
CA TYR A 139 13.58 1.31 -0.44
C TYR A 139 13.48 0.34 0.74
N ILE A 140 12.28 0.12 1.26
CA ILE A 140 12.03 -0.80 2.36
C ILE A 140 12.46 -2.22 2.00
N TYR A 141 12.08 -2.70 0.81
CA TYR A 141 12.43 -4.04 0.34
C TYR A 141 13.95 -4.25 0.25
N LYS A 142 14.69 -3.24 -0.21
CA LYS A 142 16.15 -3.29 -0.35
C LYS A 142 16.88 -3.25 0.99
N ASN A 143 16.39 -2.49 1.96
CA ASN A 143 17.12 -2.22 3.21
C ASN A 143 16.62 -3.04 4.41
N LYS A 144 15.34 -3.41 4.43
CA LYS A 144 14.69 -4.21 5.49
C LYS A 144 15.02 -3.70 6.90
N TYR A 145 15.86 -4.44 7.63
CA TYR A 145 16.30 -4.12 8.99
C TYR A 145 17.18 -2.86 9.09
N LYS A 146 17.71 -2.36 7.97
CA LYS A 146 18.61 -1.20 7.88
C LYS A 146 17.94 0.05 7.27
N CYS A 147 16.61 0.11 7.24
CA CYS A 147 15.92 1.29 6.72
C CYS A 147 16.25 2.53 7.55
N ASP A 148 16.54 3.65 6.88
CA ASP A 148 16.69 4.96 7.50
C ASP A 148 15.34 5.71 7.47
N GLU A 149 14.86 6.09 8.65
CA GLU A 149 13.61 6.84 8.82
C GLU A 149 13.65 8.21 8.15
N LYS A 150 14.82 8.88 8.10
CA LYS A 150 14.97 10.18 7.41
C LYS A 150 14.81 10.05 5.91
N ILE A 151 15.35 8.98 5.31
CA ILE A 151 15.18 8.72 3.88
C ILE A 151 13.70 8.41 3.58
N LEU A 152 13.07 7.59 4.43
CA LEU A 152 11.65 7.26 4.28
C LEU A 152 10.74 8.48 4.40
N SER A 153 10.93 9.32 5.42
CA SER A 153 10.21 10.58 5.57
C SER A 153 10.49 11.55 4.42
N GLY A 154 11.72 11.55 3.90
CA GLY A 154 12.11 12.37 2.76
C GLY A 154 11.29 12.12 1.50
N PHE A 155 10.74 10.91 1.32
CA PHE A 155 9.88 10.62 0.17
C PHE A 155 8.57 11.41 0.15
N PHE A 156 8.10 11.90 1.30
CA PHE A 156 6.84 12.63 1.45
C PHE A 156 7.02 14.16 1.43
N ASN A 157 8.25 14.64 1.27
CA ASN A 157 8.58 16.08 1.30
C ASN A 157 9.14 16.56 -0.06
N MET A 158 8.87 15.82 -1.14
CA MET A 158 9.34 16.15 -2.49
C MET A 158 8.47 17.21 -3.18
#